data_AF-A0A1Y1ZIP7-F1
#
_entry.id   AF-A0A1Y1ZIP7-F1
#
_cell.length_a   1.000
_cell.length_b   1.000
_cell.length_c   1.000
_cell.angle_alpha   90.00
_cell.angle_beta   90.00
_cell.angle_gamma   90.00
#
_symmetry.space_group_name_H-M   'P 1'
#
loop_
_entity.id
_entity.type
_entity.pdbx_description
1 polymer ?
#
loop_
_entity_poly.entity_id
_entity_poly.type
_entity_poly.pdbx_seq_one_letter_code
_entity_poly.pdbx_strand_id
1 'polypeptide(L)'
;MAQILADQQGLGPNPIDSTGICLLSLDGGGVRGLSTLHILKSIMDWLNEEREKVGLLSVKPCEVFDLIGGTSTGGLIAIMLGRLEMDVDACIEAYIELAEDVFSQKSSKSPVKINGELKPRFDSTKLESAIKKVLTQNDVSVNALFNDRTERGCRTFVCAIDSDTTSIVRFRSYGLTGWPDYGATICQAALATSAATSFFEPVTIDDQIFADGAFGANNPVDEVEGEASNIWGSEDRDLKELVKCFISVGTGKPGIKAFETSIIKFLSKTVVRIATETETAERNAMERWAKHYDKNRYFRFNVHEGLEGIGLDEYQKKGLLKSATRAYLTHTTQRHRVRDCIHNLRLKQSRASASLASAVNEYRIRVQMLLRTSHKACWVVPFARNPNFVDQRSQHTKLDQLEENLFSQHHPTTLAIYGLGGIGKTQVALDLAYRARQKYPACSVFWISADNAESVQQAFANISLQLDVPRAKYNQTNVAKLLQHHLNQEGTRQWLLVVNNVDDVEI
;
A
#
# COMPACT_ATOMS: atom_id res chain seq x y z
N MET A 1 3.28 1.79 18.69
CA MET A 1 4.02 0.99 19.69
C MET A 1 5.24 0.30 19.06
N ALA A 2 5.08 -0.49 17.99
CA ALA A 2 6.20 -1.18 17.33
C ALA A 2 7.31 -0.24 16.79
N GLN A 3 6.94 0.85 16.09
CA GLN A 3 7.94 1.82 15.59
C GLN A 3 8.67 2.55 16.73
N ILE A 4 7.94 2.93 17.78
CA ILE A 4 8.50 3.58 18.97
C ILE A 4 9.50 2.65 19.68
N LEU A 5 9.19 1.36 19.78
CA LEU A 5 10.08 0.35 20.34
C LEU A 5 11.28 0.07 19.43
N ALA A 6 11.09 0.07 18.12
CA ALA A 6 12.16 -0.07 17.13
C ALA A 6 13.17 1.08 17.24
N ASP A 7 12.69 2.33 17.27
CA ASP A 7 13.52 3.52 17.41
C ASP A 7 14.25 3.54 18.77
N GLN A 8 13.59 3.13 19.86
CA GLN A 8 14.20 3.02 21.21
C GLN A 8 15.27 1.92 21.32
N GLN A 9 15.22 0.89 20.47
CA GLN A 9 16.20 -0.20 20.46
C GLN A 9 17.17 -0.16 19.28
N GLY A 10 17.24 0.95 18.54
CA GLY A 10 18.20 1.15 17.45
C GLY A 10 17.94 0.29 16.21
N LEU A 11 16.71 -0.26 16.05
CA LEU A 11 16.28 -0.76 14.76
C LEU A 11 16.12 0.47 13.86
N GLY A 12 17.00 0.63 12.86
CA GLY A 12 16.96 1.75 11.92
C GLY A 12 15.60 1.93 11.21
N PRO A 13 15.43 2.97 10.37
CA PRO A 13 14.14 3.29 9.78
C PRO A 13 13.57 2.14 8.95
N ASN A 14 12.25 2.02 8.92
CA ASN A 14 11.56 1.03 8.09
C ASN A 14 11.95 1.24 6.61
N PRO A 15 12.52 0.22 5.93
CA PRO A 15 12.94 0.35 4.52
C PRO A 15 11.84 0.84 3.58
N ILE A 16 10.57 0.51 3.86
CA ILE A 16 9.45 0.97 3.04
C ILE A 16 9.34 2.50 3.05
N ASP A 17 9.72 3.15 4.15
CA ASP A 17 9.59 4.60 4.26
C ASP A 17 10.61 5.36 3.39
N SER A 18 11.80 4.79 3.16
CA SER A 18 12.84 5.42 2.35
C SER A 18 12.89 4.93 0.90
N THR A 19 12.70 3.64 0.67
CA THR A 19 12.91 2.99 -0.63
C THR A 19 11.72 2.17 -1.11
N GLY A 20 10.60 2.17 -0.37
CA GLY A 20 9.38 1.49 -0.78
C GLY A 20 8.81 2.00 -2.12
N ILE A 21 7.95 1.19 -2.72
CA ILE A 21 7.45 1.37 -4.08
C ILE A 21 6.43 2.52 -4.11
N CYS A 22 6.61 3.45 -5.04
CA CYS A 22 5.66 4.51 -5.34
C CYS A 22 4.96 4.25 -6.69
N LEU A 23 3.63 4.24 -6.67
CA LEU A 23 2.78 3.94 -7.83
C LEU A 23 1.90 5.16 -8.18
N LEU A 24 1.73 5.43 -9.46
CA LEU A 24 0.85 6.46 -9.98
C LEU A 24 -0.10 5.90 -11.04
N SER A 25 -1.39 6.13 -10.85
CA SER A 25 -2.48 5.76 -11.76
C SER A 25 -3.22 7.01 -12.24
N LEU A 26 -3.38 7.16 -13.55
CA LEU A 26 -3.93 8.37 -14.17
C LEU A 26 -5.15 8.04 -15.04
N ASP A 27 -6.31 8.57 -14.67
CA ASP A 27 -7.56 8.32 -15.38
C ASP A 27 -7.59 8.96 -16.78
N GLY A 28 -8.39 8.37 -17.67
CA GLY A 28 -8.81 9.00 -18.91
C GLY A 28 -9.87 10.10 -18.70
N GLY A 29 -9.97 11.04 -19.65
CA GLY A 29 -10.95 12.13 -19.52
C GLY A 29 -10.85 13.33 -20.47
N GLY A 30 -10.16 13.20 -21.61
CA GLY A 30 -9.99 14.30 -22.57
C GLY A 30 -9.32 15.52 -21.92
N VAL A 31 -9.65 16.73 -22.36
CA VAL A 31 -9.05 18.00 -21.87
C VAL A 31 -9.06 18.18 -20.35
N ARG A 32 -9.91 17.45 -19.63
CA ARG A 32 -9.96 17.43 -18.16
C ARG A 32 -8.70 16.83 -17.52
N GLY A 33 -7.81 16.21 -18.29
CA GLY A 33 -6.45 15.87 -17.83
C GLY A 33 -5.65 17.06 -17.30
N LEU A 34 -6.00 18.29 -17.67
CA LEU A 34 -5.43 19.49 -17.02
C LEU A 34 -5.73 19.53 -15.51
N SER A 35 -6.88 19.04 -15.07
CA SER A 35 -7.17 18.90 -13.64
C SER A 35 -6.22 17.91 -12.99
N THR A 36 -5.98 16.76 -13.61
CA THR A 36 -5.00 15.76 -13.15
C THR A 36 -3.61 16.38 -13.02
N LEU A 37 -3.15 17.11 -14.03
CA LEU A 37 -1.84 17.78 -14.00
C LEU A 37 -1.76 18.87 -12.93
N HIS A 38 -2.82 19.64 -12.69
CA HIS A 38 -2.83 20.64 -11.62
C HIS A 38 -2.83 20.01 -10.22
N ILE A 39 -3.48 18.85 -10.02
CA ILE A 39 -3.37 18.07 -8.79
C ILE A 39 -1.92 17.60 -8.60
N LEU A 40 -1.32 17.01 -9.63
CA LEU A 40 0.07 16.54 -9.59
C LEU A 40 1.05 17.70 -9.35
N LYS A 41 0.83 18.86 -9.96
CA LYS A 41 1.64 20.06 -9.72
C LYS A 41 1.59 20.47 -8.26
N SER A 42 0.40 20.53 -7.67
CA SER A 42 0.26 20.85 -6.25
C SER A 42 0.97 19.84 -5.34
N ILE A 43 0.99 18.56 -5.71
CA ILE A 43 1.69 17.52 -4.94
C ILE A 43 3.21 17.68 -5.10
N MET A 44 3.71 17.80 -6.34
CA MET A 44 5.14 17.86 -6.63
C MET A 44 5.78 19.17 -6.16
N ASP A 45 5.11 20.31 -6.35
CA ASP A 45 5.59 21.61 -5.85
C ASP A 45 5.74 21.56 -4.32
N TRP A 46 4.70 21.10 -3.59
CA TRP A 46 4.78 21.01 -2.13
C TRP A 46 5.78 19.96 -1.65
N LEU A 47 5.91 18.83 -2.35
CA LEU A 47 6.95 17.84 -2.05
C LEU A 47 8.34 18.47 -2.17
N ASN A 48 8.61 19.18 -3.26
CA ASN A 48 9.89 19.81 -3.51
C ASN A 48 10.17 20.95 -2.52
N GLU A 49 9.17 21.76 -2.16
CA GLU A 49 9.30 22.74 -1.07
C GLU A 49 9.71 22.08 0.27
N GLU A 50 9.11 20.94 0.64
CA GLU A 50 9.48 20.21 1.87
C GLU A 50 10.87 19.59 1.79
N ARG A 51 11.32 19.17 0.60
CA ARG A 51 12.66 18.65 0.35
C ARG A 51 13.72 19.74 0.44
N GLU A 52 13.46 20.91 -0.15
CA GLU A 52 14.35 22.06 -0.11
C GLU A 52 14.57 22.56 1.32
N LYS A 53 13.54 22.54 2.18
CA LYS A 53 13.65 22.89 3.61
C LYS A 53 14.67 22.03 4.37
N VAL A 54 14.95 20.82 3.90
CA VAL A 54 15.93 19.89 4.50
C VAL A 54 17.18 19.72 3.63
N GLY A 55 17.40 20.61 2.65
CA GLY A 55 18.59 20.64 1.80
C GLY A 55 18.64 19.54 0.72
N LEU A 56 17.52 18.91 0.39
CA LEU A 56 17.43 17.92 -0.69
C LEU A 56 17.09 18.60 -2.02
N LEU A 57 17.58 18.03 -3.11
CA LEU A 57 17.26 18.51 -4.46
C LEU A 57 15.79 18.22 -4.81
N SER A 58 15.23 19.13 -5.60
CA SER A 58 13.93 18.98 -6.24
C SER A 58 13.96 17.81 -7.22
N VAL A 59 12.86 17.07 -7.27
CA VAL A 59 12.71 15.84 -8.04
C VAL A 59 11.55 15.93 -9.02
N LYS A 60 11.69 15.23 -10.13
CA LYS A 60 10.66 15.02 -11.14
C LYS A 60 9.75 13.84 -10.78
N PRO A 61 8.55 13.73 -11.40
CA PRO A 61 7.67 12.59 -11.17
C PRO A 61 8.32 11.22 -11.40
N CYS A 62 9.13 11.06 -12.46
CA CYS A 62 9.84 9.80 -12.76
C CYS A 62 10.91 9.42 -11.72
N GLU A 63 11.33 10.35 -10.86
CA GLU A 63 12.28 10.08 -9.77
C GLU A 63 11.56 9.71 -8.46
N VAL A 64 10.27 10.04 -8.35
CA VAL A 64 9.42 9.73 -7.20
C VAL A 64 8.68 8.42 -7.40
N PHE A 65 8.09 8.22 -8.57
CA PHE A 65 7.25 7.07 -8.90
C PHE A 65 8.03 5.98 -9.61
N ASP A 66 7.96 4.76 -9.08
CA ASP A 66 8.58 3.57 -9.66
C ASP A 66 7.75 3.01 -10.83
N LEU A 67 6.43 3.26 -10.84
CA LEU A 67 5.50 2.90 -11.92
C LEU A 67 4.46 4.01 -12.14
N ILE A 68 4.30 4.42 -13.40
CA ILE A 68 3.23 5.33 -13.84
C ILE A 68 2.41 4.61 -14.92
N GLY A 69 1.12 4.42 -14.66
CA GLY A 69 0.15 3.87 -15.61
C GLY A 69 -0.96 4.86 -15.92
N GLY A 70 -1.43 4.86 -17.16
CA GLY A 70 -2.49 5.78 -17.58
C GLY A 70 -3.35 5.27 -18.72
N THR A 71 -4.57 5.80 -18.79
CA THR A 71 -5.53 5.50 -19.87
C THR A 71 -5.92 6.78 -20.59
N SER A 72 -6.05 6.74 -21.93
CA SER A 72 -6.46 7.89 -22.73
C SER A 72 -5.55 9.09 -22.48
N THR A 73 -6.12 10.26 -22.19
CA THR A 73 -5.36 11.42 -21.71
C THR A 73 -4.42 11.12 -20.53
N GLY A 74 -4.82 10.28 -19.57
CA GLY A 74 -3.95 9.84 -18.48
C GLY A 74 -2.75 9.06 -19.00
N GLY A 75 -2.91 8.32 -20.10
CA GLY A 75 -1.83 7.63 -20.81
C GLY A 75 -0.87 8.60 -21.49
N LEU A 76 -1.37 9.66 -22.14
CA LEU A 76 -0.52 10.74 -22.68
C LEU A 76 0.30 11.41 -21.57
N ILE A 77 -0.32 11.70 -20.43
CA ILE A 77 0.36 12.27 -19.26
C ILE A 77 1.40 11.27 -18.71
N ALA A 78 1.07 9.98 -18.63
CA ALA A 78 2.00 8.94 -18.19
C ALA A 78 3.25 8.88 -19.09
N ILE A 79 3.07 8.95 -20.41
CA ILE A 79 4.16 9.01 -21.38
C ILE A 79 5.04 10.24 -21.13
N MET A 80 4.44 11.43 -21.01
CA MET A 80 5.20 12.67 -20.80
C MET A 80 5.98 12.67 -19.48
N LEU A 81 5.34 12.31 -18.36
CA LEU A 81 5.96 12.35 -17.04
C LEU A 81 6.96 11.21 -16.80
N GLY A 82 6.66 10.01 -17.32
CA GLY A 82 7.45 8.81 -17.07
C GLY A 82 8.43 8.47 -18.18
N ARG A 83 7.95 8.34 -19.42
CA ARG A 83 8.76 7.90 -20.56
C ARG A 83 9.63 9.00 -21.16
N LEU A 84 9.14 10.24 -21.16
CA LEU A 84 9.88 11.43 -21.61
C LEU A 84 10.54 12.19 -20.45
N GLU A 85 10.34 11.73 -19.20
CA GLU A 85 10.95 12.28 -17.98
C GLU A 85 10.77 13.81 -17.84
N MET A 86 9.61 14.31 -18.29
CA MET A 86 9.24 15.72 -18.16
C MET A 86 8.89 16.04 -16.70
N ASP A 87 9.19 17.27 -16.27
CA ASP A 87 8.57 17.80 -15.07
C ASP A 87 7.09 18.16 -15.31
N VAL A 88 6.37 18.49 -14.24
CA VAL A 88 4.93 18.73 -14.32
C VAL A 88 4.60 20.01 -15.09
N ASP A 89 5.43 21.05 -15.02
CA ASP A 89 5.19 22.32 -15.70
C ASP A 89 5.34 22.17 -17.21
N ALA A 90 6.44 21.56 -17.66
CA ALA A 90 6.65 21.22 -19.06
C ALA A 90 5.52 20.32 -19.60
N CYS A 91 5.06 19.36 -18.79
CA CYS A 91 3.95 18.48 -19.16
C CYS A 91 2.61 19.23 -19.28
N ILE A 92 2.35 20.21 -18.42
CA ILE A 92 1.18 21.11 -18.54
C ILE A 92 1.24 21.90 -19.85
N GLU A 93 2.39 22.50 -20.15
CA GLU A 93 2.56 23.30 -21.37
C GLU A 93 2.36 22.44 -22.63
N ALA A 94 3.03 21.31 -22.70
CA ALA A 94 2.89 20.36 -23.81
C ALA A 94 1.46 19.84 -23.95
N TYR A 95 0.78 19.56 -22.83
CA TYR A 95 -0.60 19.09 -22.87
C TYR A 95 -1.58 20.17 -23.34
N ILE A 96 -1.39 21.44 -22.96
CA ILE A 96 -2.20 22.57 -23.45
C ILE A 96 -2.03 22.71 -24.95
N GLU A 97 -0.78 22.71 -25.44
CA GLU A 97 -0.48 22.84 -26.86
C GLU A 97 -1.06 21.66 -27.66
N LEU A 98 -0.88 20.42 -27.18
CA LEU A 98 -1.46 19.22 -27.78
C LEU A 98 -2.98 19.30 -27.85
N ALA A 99 -3.65 19.71 -26.76
CA ALA A 99 -5.11 19.85 -26.74
C ALA A 99 -5.61 20.93 -27.73
N GLU A 100 -4.89 22.04 -27.85
CA GLU A 100 -5.19 23.11 -28.81
C GLU A 100 -5.04 22.62 -30.25
N ASP A 101 -3.94 21.95 -30.58
CA ASP A 101 -3.67 21.40 -31.92
C ASP A 101 -4.71 20.34 -32.34
N VAL A 102 -5.15 19.51 -31.40
CA VAL A 102 -6.08 18.40 -31.64
C VAL A 102 -7.54 18.86 -31.73
N PHE A 103 -7.99 19.76 -30.84
CA PHE A 103 -9.41 20.09 -30.70
C PHE A 103 -9.82 21.42 -31.36
N SER A 104 -8.89 22.18 -31.96
CA SER A 104 -9.19 23.46 -32.61
C SER A 104 -10.10 23.39 -33.84
N GLN A 105 -10.13 22.26 -34.56
CA GLN A 105 -10.97 22.11 -35.76
C GLN A 105 -11.57 20.70 -35.85
N LYS A 106 -12.91 20.63 -35.99
CA LYS A 106 -13.64 19.36 -36.18
C LYS A 106 -13.51 18.86 -37.61
N SER A 107 -13.28 17.56 -37.78
CA SER A 107 -13.07 16.92 -39.09
C SER A 107 -14.36 16.79 -39.93
N SER A 108 -15.54 16.86 -39.30
CA SER A 108 -16.83 16.75 -39.99
C SER A 108 -17.94 17.57 -39.33
N LYS A 109 -18.83 18.16 -40.15
CA LYS A 109 -20.07 18.82 -39.70
C LYS A 109 -21.22 17.82 -39.43
N SER A 110 -21.14 16.61 -39.98
CA SER A 110 -22.13 15.53 -39.79
C SER A 110 -21.50 14.34 -39.04
N PRO A 111 -22.10 13.86 -37.94
CA PRO A 111 -21.53 12.81 -37.08
C PRO A 111 -21.79 11.37 -37.56
N VAL A 112 -22.51 11.16 -38.67
CA VAL A 112 -22.92 9.83 -39.14
C VAL A 112 -22.51 9.64 -40.61
N LYS A 113 -21.99 8.45 -40.94
CA LYS A 113 -21.72 7.99 -42.31
C LYS A 113 -23.04 7.59 -42.99
N ILE A 114 -23.03 7.50 -44.33
CA ILE A 114 -24.21 7.14 -45.13
C ILE A 114 -24.72 5.72 -44.78
N ASN A 115 -23.85 4.84 -44.27
CA ASN A 115 -24.16 3.48 -43.80
C ASN A 115 -24.67 3.41 -42.34
N GLY A 116 -24.88 4.53 -41.66
CA GLY A 116 -25.35 4.57 -40.26
C GLY A 116 -24.26 4.44 -39.19
N GLU A 117 -23.00 4.22 -39.58
CA GLU A 117 -21.87 4.19 -38.65
C GLU A 117 -21.47 5.62 -38.20
N LEU A 118 -20.89 5.72 -37.01
CA LEU A 118 -20.37 6.99 -36.51
C LEU A 118 -19.12 7.41 -37.28
N LYS A 119 -19.04 8.70 -37.62
CA LYS A 119 -17.78 9.31 -38.08
C LYS A 119 -16.97 9.79 -36.87
N PRO A 120 -15.64 9.58 -36.86
CA PRO A 120 -14.76 10.23 -35.91
C PRO A 120 -14.97 11.75 -35.94
N ARG A 121 -14.99 12.37 -34.77
CA ARG A 121 -15.23 13.82 -34.62
C ARG A 121 -13.97 14.66 -34.88
N PHE A 122 -12.81 14.05 -34.71
CA PHE A 122 -11.50 14.65 -34.86
C PHE A 122 -10.62 13.83 -35.80
N ASP A 123 -9.58 14.48 -36.31
CA ASP A 123 -8.64 13.90 -37.27
C ASP A 123 -7.48 13.24 -36.51
N SER A 124 -7.33 11.92 -36.65
CA SER A 124 -6.23 11.17 -36.00
C SER A 124 -4.85 11.65 -36.45
N THR A 125 -4.71 12.21 -37.66
CA THR A 125 -3.43 12.74 -38.15
C THR A 125 -2.99 13.99 -37.39
N LYS A 126 -3.94 14.77 -36.84
CA LYS A 126 -3.63 15.93 -35.99
C LYS A 126 -3.13 15.49 -34.63
N LEU A 127 -3.76 14.47 -34.04
CA LEU A 127 -3.29 13.88 -32.79
C LEU A 127 -1.89 13.28 -32.97
N GLU A 128 -1.66 12.55 -34.05
CA GLU A 128 -0.34 12.02 -34.40
C GLU A 128 0.70 13.14 -34.55
N SER A 129 0.36 14.21 -35.28
CA SER A 129 1.25 15.36 -35.47
C SER A 129 1.57 16.08 -34.16
N ALA A 130 0.58 16.26 -33.29
CA ALA A 130 0.76 16.88 -31.97
C ALA A 130 1.64 16.01 -31.06
N ILE A 131 1.45 14.68 -31.06
CA ILE A 131 2.33 13.76 -30.32
C ILE A 131 3.75 13.82 -30.86
N LYS A 132 3.95 13.77 -32.18
CA LYS A 132 5.27 13.88 -32.81
C LYS A 132 5.97 15.18 -32.47
N LYS A 133 5.23 16.29 -32.39
CA LYS A 133 5.74 17.60 -31.97
C LYS A 133 6.24 17.59 -30.53
N VAL A 134 5.50 16.98 -29.60
CA VAL A 134 5.96 16.78 -28.22
C VAL A 134 7.25 15.96 -28.19
N LEU A 135 7.36 14.90 -29.00
CA LEU A 135 8.58 14.10 -29.09
C LEU A 135 9.77 14.93 -29.59
N THR A 136 9.60 15.69 -30.68
CA THR A 136 10.69 16.50 -31.25
C THR A 136 11.13 17.64 -30.33
N GLN A 137 10.20 18.25 -29.58
CA GLN A 137 10.51 19.28 -28.58
C GLN A 137 11.29 18.73 -27.38
N ASN A 138 11.26 17.42 -27.15
CA ASN A 138 12.00 16.73 -26.08
C ASN A 138 13.18 15.91 -26.61
N ASP A 139 13.68 16.22 -27.81
CA ASP A 139 14.82 15.54 -28.45
C ASP A 139 14.65 14.02 -28.64
N VAL A 140 13.40 13.56 -28.78
CA VAL A 140 13.05 12.15 -29.01
C VAL A 140 12.65 11.95 -30.48
N SER A 141 13.20 10.90 -31.10
CA SER A 141 12.81 10.51 -32.46
C SER A 141 11.32 10.17 -32.54
N VAL A 142 10.66 10.63 -33.60
CA VAL A 142 9.23 10.31 -33.87
C VAL A 142 8.97 8.82 -34.05
N ASN A 143 10.02 8.05 -34.38
CA ASN A 143 9.97 6.59 -34.53
C ASN A 143 10.56 5.86 -33.31
N ALA A 144 10.80 6.56 -32.20
CA ALA A 144 11.33 5.93 -30.99
C ALA A 144 10.37 4.86 -30.48
N LEU A 145 10.93 3.70 -30.14
CA LEU A 145 10.18 2.62 -29.51
C LEU A 145 9.72 3.03 -28.11
N PHE A 146 8.50 2.64 -27.76
CA PHE A 146 8.00 2.86 -26.41
C PHE A 146 8.83 2.07 -25.40
N ASN A 147 9.07 0.79 -25.69
CA ASN A 147 10.11 -0.02 -25.08
C ASN A 147 11.37 -0.04 -25.95
N ASP A 148 12.32 0.84 -25.65
CA ASP A 148 13.63 0.88 -26.31
C ASP A 148 14.70 0.04 -25.58
N ARG A 149 14.27 -0.81 -24.63
CA ARG A 149 15.12 -1.67 -23.79
C ARG A 149 16.11 -0.94 -22.89
N THR A 150 16.01 0.39 -22.81
CA THR A 150 16.83 1.18 -21.89
C THR A 150 16.20 1.13 -20.49
N GLU A 151 16.98 0.69 -19.50
CA GLU A 151 16.53 0.71 -18.11
C GLU A 151 16.40 2.15 -17.62
N ARG A 152 15.22 2.50 -17.12
CA ARG A 152 14.90 3.80 -16.54
C ARG A 152 14.48 3.65 -15.08
N GLY A 153 14.56 4.76 -14.33
CA GLY A 153 14.11 4.80 -12.94
C GLY A 153 12.61 4.56 -12.78
N CYS A 154 11.81 5.06 -13.73
CA CYS A 154 10.36 4.93 -13.77
C CYS A 154 9.94 3.97 -14.89
N ARG A 155 9.09 3.00 -14.55
CA ARG A 155 8.38 2.17 -15.52
C ARG A 155 7.10 2.88 -15.95
N THR A 156 6.78 2.85 -17.23
CA THR A 156 5.57 3.50 -17.76
C THR A 156 4.79 2.53 -18.63
N PHE A 157 3.46 2.52 -18.48
CA PHE A 157 2.58 1.81 -19.39
C PHE A 157 1.32 2.62 -19.70
N VAL A 158 0.69 2.29 -20.81
CA VAL A 158 -0.61 2.85 -21.20
C VAL A 158 -1.61 1.74 -21.53
N CYS A 159 -2.87 1.95 -21.18
CA CYS A 159 -3.95 1.01 -21.45
C CYS A 159 -4.61 1.30 -22.81
N ALA A 160 -4.81 0.26 -23.60
CA ALA A 160 -5.65 0.25 -24.79
C ALA A 160 -6.59 -0.97 -24.71
N ILE A 161 -7.59 -1.02 -25.57
CA ILE A 161 -8.42 -2.21 -25.75
C ILE A 161 -8.13 -2.81 -27.11
N ASP A 162 -7.91 -4.13 -27.15
CA ASP A 162 -7.89 -4.88 -28.40
C ASP A 162 -9.31 -4.96 -28.96
N SER A 163 -9.50 -4.54 -30.21
CA SER A 163 -10.84 -4.36 -30.78
C SER A 163 -11.57 -5.66 -31.07
N ASP A 164 -10.82 -6.75 -31.29
CA ASP A 164 -11.38 -8.06 -31.63
C ASP A 164 -11.75 -8.86 -30.38
N THR A 165 -10.90 -8.82 -29.35
CA THR A 165 -11.06 -9.58 -28.11
C THR A 165 -11.71 -8.78 -26.99
N THR A 166 -11.77 -7.46 -27.11
CA THR A 166 -12.20 -6.51 -26.06
C THR A 166 -11.36 -6.57 -24.78
N SER A 167 -10.17 -7.17 -24.85
CA SER A 167 -9.27 -7.30 -23.69
C SER A 167 -8.43 -6.05 -23.51
N ILE A 168 -8.13 -5.70 -22.25
CA ILE A 168 -7.19 -4.61 -21.96
C ILE A 168 -5.76 -5.04 -22.31
N VAL A 169 -5.13 -4.24 -23.15
CA VAL A 169 -3.73 -4.35 -23.56
C VAL A 169 -2.93 -3.23 -22.90
N ARG A 170 -1.74 -3.60 -22.41
CA ARG A 170 -0.80 -2.67 -21.78
C ARG A 170 0.42 -2.54 -22.69
N PHE A 171 0.54 -1.41 -23.36
CA PHE A 171 1.81 -1.04 -23.99
C PHE A 171 2.75 -0.57 -22.88
N ARG A 172 3.99 -1.08 -22.86
CA ARG A 172 4.95 -0.86 -21.76
C ARG A 172 6.23 -0.22 -22.27
N SER A 173 6.88 0.57 -21.43
CA SER A 173 8.24 1.08 -21.67
C SER A 173 9.34 0.13 -21.17
N TYR A 174 8.97 -1.08 -20.77
CA TYR A 174 9.80 -2.08 -20.13
C TYR A 174 9.34 -3.49 -20.55
N GLY A 175 10.26 -4.45 -20.53
CA GLY A 175 9.93 -5.85 -20.74
C GLY A 175 9.44 -6.55 -19.47
N LEU A 176 8.58 -7.55 -19.64
CA LEU A 176 8.18 -8.50 -18.61
C LEU A 176 8.31 -9.92 -19.16
N THR A 177 9.00 -10.80 -18.44
CA THR A 177 9.21 -12.19 -18.85
C THR A 177 7.87 -12.91 -18.97
N GLY A 178 7.62 -13.59 -20.10
CA GLY A 178 6.38 -14.34 -20.35
C GLY A 178 5.20 -13.47 -20.82
N TRP A 179 5.39 -12.16 -20.99
CA TRP A 179 4.37 -11.25 -21.51
C TRP A 179 4.74 -10.75 -22.92
N PRO A 180 3.74 -10.50 -23.78
CA PRO A 180 4.00 -10.00 -25.13
C PRO A 180 4.58 -8.57 -25.10
N ASP A 181 5.55 -8.33 -25.98
CA ASP A 181 6.01 -6.99 -26.36
C ASP A 181 5.49 -6.70 -27.77
N TYR A 182 4.70 -5.63 -27.89
CA TYR A 182 4.04 -5.24 -29.14
C TYR A 182 4.95 -4.40 -30.05
N GLY A 183 6.19 -4.10 -29.65
CA GLY A 183 7.14 -3.36 -30.50
C GLY A 183 6.67 -1.95 -30.89
N ALA A 184 5.67 -1.40 -30.21
CA ALA A 184 5.05 -0.14 -30.57
C ALA A 184 6.00 1.04 -30.37
N THR A 185 5.93 2.01 -31.28
CA THR A 185 6.52 3.34 -31.06
C THR A 185 5.78 4.10 -29.95
N ILE A 186 6.42 5.13 -29.39
CA ILE A 186 5.76 6.03 -28.43
C ILE A 186 4.48 6.62 -29.05
N CYS A 187 4.56 6.99 -30.33
CA CYS A 187 3.43 7.56 -31.06
C CYS A 187 2.28 6.56 -31.21
N GLN A 188 2.57 5.31 -31.58
CA GLN A 188 1.54 4.27 -31.69
C GLN A 188 0.88 3.97 -30.35
N ALA A 189 1.64 3.85 -29.26
CA ALA A 189 1.08 3.64 -27.91
C ALA A 189 0.19 4.82 -27.48
N ALA A 190 0.63 6.05 -27.73
CA ALA A 190 -0.12 7.28 -27.43
C ALA A 190 -1.43 7.39 -28.23
N LEU A 191 -1.39 7.03 -29.51
CA LEU A 191 -2.59 7.00 -30.36
C LEU A 191 -3.55 5.88 -29.90
N ALA A 192 -3.04 4.67 -29.66
CA ALA A 192 -3.85 3.51 -29.25
C ALA A 192 -4.60 3.79 -27.94
N THR A 193 -3.93 4.36 -26.93
CA THR A 193 -4.58 4.69 -25.66
C THR A 193 -5.62 5.81 -25.81
N SER A 194 -5.46 6.71 -26.78
CA SER A 194 -6.31 7.90 -26.98
C SER A 194 -7.41 7.72 -28.04
N ALA A 195 -7.49 6.57 -28.70
CA ALA A 195 -8.40 6.29 -29.82
C ALA A 195 -9.85 6.05 -29.36
N ALA A 196 -10.46 7.05 -28.72
CA ALA A 196 -11.79 6.94 -28.14
C ALA A 196 -12.83 6.79 -29.25
N THR A 197 -13.62 5.71 -29.21
CA THR A 197 -14.68 5.48 -30.21
C THR A 197 -15.59 6.70 -30.25
N SER A 198 -15.94 7.16 -31.47
CA SER A 198 -16.62 8.42 -31.80
C SER A 198 -15.77 9.72 -31.79
N PHE A 199 -14.56 9.72 -31.22
CA PHE A 199 -13.65 10.86 -31.27
C PHE A 199 -12.54 10.66 -32.31
N PHE A 200 -11.83 9.53 -32.26
CA PHE A 200 -10.70 9.20 -33.13
C PHE A 200 -10.86 7.81 -33.76
N GLU A 201 -10.14 7.55 -34.85
CA GLU A 201 -10.07 6.21 -35.45
C GLU A 201 -9.20 5.26 -34.62
N PRO A 202 -9.56 3.97 -34.53
CA PRO A 202 -8.69 2.93 -33.99
C PRO A 202 -7.33 2.88 -34.69
N VAL A 203 -6.33 2.37 -34.00
CA VAL A 203 -4.95 2.31 -34.47
C VAL A 203 -4.56 0.88 -34.76
N THR A 204 -4.04 0.63 -35.95
CA THR A 204 -3.47 -0.66 -36.30
C THR A 204 -1.99 -0.68 -35.93
N ILE A 205 -1.58 -1.65 -35.11
CA ILE A 205 -0.18 -1.93 -34.79
C ILE A 205 0.04 -3.40 -35.14
N ASP A 206 0.97 -3.63 -36.06
CA ASP A 206 1.09 -4.90 -36.79
C ASP A 206 -0.26 -5.30 -37.42
N ASP A 207 -0.80 -6.46 -37.03
CA ASP A 207 -2.09 -6.99 -37.54
C ASP A 207 -3.24 -6.84 -36.53
N GLN A 208 -3.04 -6.09 -35.44
CA GLN A 208 -4.04 -5.89 -34.38
C GLN A 208 -4.58 -4.46 -34.37
N ILE A 209 -5.88 -4.32 -34.09
CA ILE A 209 -6.57 -3.03 -34.06
C ILE A 209 -6.86 -2.65 -32.61
N PHE A 210 -6.35 -1.50 -32.19
CA PHE A 210 -6.48 -1.00 -30.83
C PHE A 210 -7.35 0.25 -30.75
N ALA A 211 -8.16 0.33 -29.69
CA ALA A 211 -8.95 1.52 -29.35
C ALA A 211 -8.65 1.98 -27.90
N ASP A 212 -9.26 3.09 -27.49
CA ASP A 212 -9.05 3.67 -26.16
C ASP A 212 -9.37 2.67 -25.02
N GLY A 213 -8.47 2.56 -24.06
CA GLY A 213 -8.61 1.70 -22.88
C GLY A 213 -9.76 2.13 -21.94
N ALA A 214 -10.32 3.33 -22.11
CA ALA A 214 -11.41 3.86 -21.28
C ALA A 214 -12.66 2.98 -21.25
N PHE A 215 -12.81 2.05 -22.19
CA PHE A 215 -13.93 1.12 -22.24
C PHE A 215 -13.86 -0.03 -21.24
N GLY A 216 -12.68 -0.32 -20.69
CA GLY A 216 -12.51 -1.37 -19.68
C GLY A 216 -11.62 -1.00 -18.51
N ALA A 217 -10.81 0.06 -18.63
CA ALA A 217 -9.91 0.54 -17.57
C ALA A 217 -9.72 2.07 -17.66
N ASN A 218 -10.78 2.87 -17.66
CA ASN A 218 -10.64 4.34 -17.66
C ASN A 218 -9.96 4.84 -16.40
N ASN A 219 -10.22 4.21 -15.25
CA ASN A 219 -9.38 4.32 -14.06
C ASN A 219 -8.43 3.11 -14.00
N PRO A 220 -7.16 3.23 -14.41
CA PRO A 220 -6.24 2.10 -14.52
C PRO A 220 -5.65 1.68 -13.16
N VAL A 221 -6.33 1.92 -12.04
CA VAL A 221 -5.83 1.59 -10.69
C VAL A 221 -5.57 0.08 -10.54
N ASP A 222 -6.49 -0.75 -11.03
CA ASP A 222 -6.36 -2.20 -11.01
C ASP A 222 -5.22 -2.66 -11.95
N GLU A 223 -5.07 -1.98 -13.08
CA GLU A 223 -4.02 -2.24 -14.05
C GLU A 223 -2.62 -1.92 -13.49
N VAL A 224 -2.50 -0.83 -12.73
CA VAL A 224 -1.25 -0.42 -12.05
C VAL A 224 -0.91 -1.38 -10.91
N GLU A 225 -1.89 -1.81 -10.11
CA GLU A 225 -1.68 -2.83 -9.08
C GLU A 225 -1.23 -4.17 -9.68
N GLY A 226 -1.87 -4.60 -10.77
CA GLY A 226 -1.51 -5.83 -11.48
C GLY A 226 -0.10 -5.79 -12.08
N GLU A 227 0.25 -4.69 -12.75
CA GLU A 227 1.61 -4.51 -13.27
C GLU A 227 2.66 -4.47 -12.15
N ALA A 228 2.40 -3.71 -11.08
CA ALA A 228 3.29 -3.69 -9.94
C ALA A 228 3.47 -5.08 -9.32
N SER A 229 2.41 -5.90 -9.29
CA SER A 229 2.47 -7.29 -8.80
C SER A 229 3.30 -8.16 -9.73
N ASN A 230 3.17 -8.01 -11.05
CA ASN A 230 4.00 -8.74 -12.03
C ASN A 230 5.48 -8.35 -11.96
N ILE A 231 5.77 -7.11 -11.58
CA ILE A 231 7.13 -6.57 -11.52
C ILE A 231 7.83 -6.92 -10.20
N TRP A 232 7.15 -6.71 -9.07
CA TRP A 232 7.74 -6.77 -7.72
C TRP A 232 7.11 -7.82 -6.81
N GLY A 233 5.96 -8.38 -7.20
CA GLY A 233 5.31 -9.47 -6.47
C GLY A 233 6.06 -10.80 -6.66
N SER A 234 5.77 -11.74 -5.77
CA SER A 234 6.23 -13.13 -5.87
C SER A 234 5.23 -14.05 -5.17
N GLU A 235 5.25 -15.35 -5.44
CA GLU A 235 4.33 -16.34 -4.85
C GLU A 235 4.20 -16.21 -3.32
N ASP A 236 5.30 -15.89 -2.63
CA ASP A 236 5.34 -15.79 -1.16
C ASP A 236 5.13 -14.38 -0.60
N ARG A 237 4.91 -13.34 -1.43
CA ARG A 237 4.93 -11.94 -0.97
C ARG A 237 3.85 -11.08 -1.58
N ASP A 238 3.07 -10.44 -0.71
CA ASP A 238 2.06 -9.45 -1.07
C ASP A 238 2.72 -8.12 -1.45
N LEU A 239 2.50 -7.67 -2.69
CA LEU A 239 2.95 -6.37 -3.21
C LEU A 239 2.64 -5.23 -2.21
N LYS A 240 1.48 -5.30 -1.56
CA LYS A 240 1.00 -4.27 -0.64
C LYS A 240 1.95 -4.00 0.51
N GLU A 241 2.75 -4.97 0.92
CA GLU A 241 3.75 -4.78 1.97
C GLU A 241 4.95 -3.93 1.51
N LEU A 242 5.17 -3.83 0.20
CA LEU A 242 6.29 -3.09 -0.39
C LEU A 242 5.90 -1.67 -0.81
N VAL A 243 4.60 -1.38 -0.88
CA VAL A 243 4.09 -0.07 -1.34
C VAL A 243 4.26 0.99 -0.26
N LYS A 244 5.06 2.00 -0.62
CA LYS A 244 5.18 3.25 0.13
C LYS A 244 3.98 4.15 -0.11
N CYS A 245 3.68 4.40 -1.38
CA CYS A 245 2.65 5.35 -1.77
C CYS A 245 2.02 4.93 -3.08
N PHE A 246 0.70 4.84 -3.14
CA PHE A 246 -0.05 4.62 -4.36
C PHE A 246 -1.06 5.75 -4.53
N ILE A 247 -0.86 6.54 -5.58
CA ILE A 247 -1.71 7.69 -5.91
C ILE A 247 -2.50 7.35 -7.17
N SER A 248 -3.82 7.49 -7.11
CA SER A 248 -4.71 7.46 -8.27
C SER A 248 -5.34 8.84 -8.43
N VAL A 249 -5.29 9.39 -9.65
CA VAL A 249 -5.77 10.76 -9.94
C VAL A 249 -6.81 10.74 -11.06
N GLY A 250 -8.00 11.21 -10.72
CA GLY A 250 -9.15 11.30 -11.62
C GLY A 250 -9.23 12.61 -12.38
N THR A 251 -9.93 12.57 -13.52
CA THR A 251 -10.18 13.72 -14.41
C THR A 251 -11.47 14.48 -14.07
N GLY A 252 -12.01 14.29 -12.87
CA GLY A 252 -13.26 14.88 -12.41
C GLY A 252 -14.50 14.08 -12.80
N LYS A 253 -15.56 14.21 -12.00
CA LYS A 253 -16.83 13.53 -12.28
C LYS A 253 -17.55 14.19 -13.46
N PRO A 254 -17.83 13.47 -14.56
CA PRO A 254 -18.72 13.95 -15.60
C PRO A 254 -20.14 13.87 -15.01
N GLY A 255 -20.75 15.01 -14.66
CA GLY A 255 -22.08 15.00 -14.07
C GLY A 255 -23.07 14.30 -14.98
N ILE A 256 -23.99 13.52 -14.39
CA ILE A 256 -24.97 12.73 -15.13
C ILE A 256 -26.07 13.67 -15.65
N LYS A 257 -25.85 14.35 -16.77
CA LYS A 257 -26.93 15.03 -17.49
C LYS A 257 -27.36 14.18 -18.69
N ALA A 258 -28.47 13.48 -18.51
CA ALA A 258 -29.17 12.81 -19.60
C ALA A 258 -29.72 13.87 -20.58
N PHE A 259 -29.11 14.01 -21.75
CA PHE A 259 -29.65 14.82 -22.84
C PHE A 259 -30.32 13.92 -23.87
N GLU A 260 -31.64 14.08 -24.02
CA GLU A 260 -32.45 13.40 -25.02
C GLU A 260 -32.32 14.08 -26.39
N THR A 261 -31.36 13.61 -27.20
CA THR A 261 -31.48 13.59 -28.67
C THR A 261 -30.71 12.40 -29.22
N SER A 262 -31.20 11.77 -30.30
CA SER A 262 -30.75 10.43 -30.74
C SER A 262 -29.25 10.26 -31.01
N ILE A 263 -28.52 11.32 -31.37
CA ILE A 263 -27.05 11.28 -31.58
C ILE A 263 -26.29 11.50 -30.26
N ILE A 264 -26.82 12.37 -29.38
CA ILE A 264 -26.32 12.54 -28.01
C ILE A 264 -26.54 11.27 -27.18
N LYS A 265 -27.51 10.42 -27.54
CA LYS A 265 -27.78 9.14 -26.87
C LYS A 265 -26.60 8.16 -26.93
N PHE A 266 -25.78 8.17 -27.99
CA PHE A 266 -24.63 7.25 -28.09
C PHE A 266 -23.38 7.79 -27.37
N LEU A 267 -23.06 9.07 -27.56
CA LEU A 267 -22.00 9.75 -26.80
C LEU A 267 -22.29 9.70 -25.29
N SER A 268 -23.56 9.91 -24.89
CA SER A 268 -23.97 9.76 -23.48
C SER A 268 -23.84 8.32 -22.99
N LYS A 269 -24.18 7.29 -23.78
CA LYS A 269 -23.93 5.89 -23.39
C LYS A 269 -22.45 5.59 -23.19
N THR A 270 -21.58 6.08 -24.08
CA THR A 270 -20.12 5.93 -23.94
C THR A 270 -19.61 6.64 -22.68
N VAL A 271 -19.98 7.90 -22.48
CA VAL A 271 -19.58 8.67 -21.29
C VAL A 271 -20.12 8.03 -20.01
N VAL A 272 -21.36 7.53 -20.01
CA VAL A 272 -21.95 6.80 -18.89
C VAL A 272 -21.19 5.50 -18.63
N ARG A 273 -20.85 4.72 -19.66
CA ARG A 273 -20.04 3.50 -19.48
C ARG A 273 -18.69 3.80 -18.84
N ILE A 274 -17.98 4.81 -19.35
CA ILE A 274 -16.68 5.26 -18.83
C ILE A 274 -16.82 5.74 -17.38
N ALA A 275 -17.84 6.53 -17.07
CA ALA A 275 -18.10 7.03 -15.72
C ALA A 275 -18.41 5.88 -14.75
N THR A 276 -19.27 4.93 -15.14
CA THR A 276 -19.62 3.76 -14.34
C THR A 276 -18.40 2.87 -14.09
N GLU A 277 -17.55 2.65 -15.10
CA GLU A 277 -16.31 1.90 -14.95
C GLU A 277 -15.38 2.62 -13.95
N THR A 278 -15.17 3.92 -14.13
CA THR A 278 -14.32 4.75 -13.26
C THR A 278 -14.74 4.68 -11.80
N GLU A 279 -16.05 4.85 -11.53
CA GLU A 279 -16.60 4.78 -10.17
C GLU A 279 -16.54 3.37 -9.58
N THR A 280 -16.71 2.34 -10.40
CA THR A 280 -16.60 0.94 -9.97
C THR A 280 -15.16 0.59 -9.61
N ALA A 281 -14.19 0.93 -10.45
CA ALA A 281 -12.77 0.73 -10.19
C ALA A 281 -12.32 1.51 -8.95
N GLU A 282 -12.75 2.77 -8.80
CA GLU A 282 -12.45 3.60 -7.62
C GLU A 282 -12.98 2.94 -6.33
N ARG A 283 -14.26 2.52 -6.31
CA ARG A 283 -14.86 1.85 -5.15
C ARG A 283 -14.12 0.56 -4.80
N ASN A 284 -13.89 -0.31 -5.78
CA ASN A 284 -13.23 -1.59 -5.58
C ASN A 284 -11.80 -1.40 -5.05
N ALA A 285 -11.05 -0.45 -5.60
CA ALA A 285 -9.70 -0.15 -5.13
C ALA A 285 -9.70 0.42 -3.71
N MET A 286 -10.61 1.34 -3.37
CA MET A 286 -10.75 1.89 -2.02
C MET A 286 -11.02 0.79 -0.99
N GLU A 287 -11.89 -0.17 -1.28
CA GLU A 287 -12.15 -1.33 -0.42
C GLU A 287 -10.91 -2.22 -0.28
N ARG A 288 -10.25 -2.52 -1.41
CA ARG A 288 -9.08 -3.42 -1.47
C ARG A 288 -7.84 -2.81 -0.78
N TRP A 289 -7.73 -1.49 -0.77
CA TRP A 289 -6.61 -0.71 -0.20
C TRP A 289 -6.99 0.02 1.10
N ALA A 290 -8.12 -0.31 1.75
CA ALA A 290 -8.61 0.38 2.95
C ALA A 290 -7.55 0.49 4.07
N LYS A 291 -6.82 -0.61 4.36
CA LYS A 291 -5.74 -0.60 5.36
C LYS A 291 -4.60 0.36 5.02
N HIS A 292 -4.33 0.57 3.73
CA HIS A 292 -3.28 1.48 3.25
C HIS A 292 -3.80 2.91 3.18
N TYR A 293 -5.09 3.08 2.89
CA TYR A 293 -5.76 4.36 2.99
C TYR A 293 -5.66 4.91 4.41
N ASP A 294 -5.97 4.10 5.42
CA ASP A 294 -5.88 4.43 6.86
C ASP A 294 -4.44 4.76 7.30
N LYS A 295 -3.46 4.12 6.66
CA LYS A 295 -2.03 4.33 6.91
C LYS A 295 -1.41 5.45 6.06
N ASN A 296 -2.22 6.21 5.31
CA ASN A 296 -1.74 7.27 4.41
C ASN A 296 -0.72 6.76 3.37
N ARG A 297 -0.99 5.58 2.80
CA ARG A 297 -0.21 4.94 1.74
C ARG A 297 -0.99 4.76 0.43
N TYR A 298 -2.31 4.88 0.45
CA TYR A 298 -3.16 4.92 -0.75
C TYR A 298 -3.97 6.22 -0.79
N PHE A 299 -3.96 6.89 -1.94
CA PHE A 299 -4.61 8.18 -2.14
C PHE A 299 -5.39 8.19 -3.45
N ARG A 300 -6.64 8.61 -3.40
CA ARG A 300 -7.45 8.93 -4.57
C ARG A 300 -7.75 10.43 -4.55
N PHE A 301 -7.33 11.13 -5.60
CA PHE A 301 -7.65 12.54 -5.80
C PHE A 301 -8.53 12.68 -7.02
N ASN A 302 -9.71 13.29 -6.87
CA ASN A 302 -10.65 13.46 -7.96
C ASN A 302 -11.55 14.66 -7.68
N VAL A 303 -11.67 15.59 -8.63
CA VAL A 303 -12.49 16.79 -8.45
C VAL A 303 -13.97 16.41 -8.57
N HIS A 304 -14.69 16.51 -7.45
CA HIS A 304 -16.08 16.04 -7.38
C HIS A 304 -17.10 17.05 -7.91
N GLU A 305 -16.79 18.35 -7.85
CA GLU A 305 -17.70 19.43 -8.23
C GLU A 305 -16.98 20.49 -9.08
N GLY A 306 -17.70 21.09 -10.03
CA GLY A 306 -17.24 22.19 -10.87
C GLY A 306 -16.72 21.77 -12.26
N LEU A 307 -16.62 20.47 -12.55
CA LEU A 307 -16.14 19.93 -13.83
C LEU A 307 -17.21 19.20 -14.65
N GLU A 308 -18.43 19.08 -14.13
CA GLU A 308 -19.52 18.28 -14.68
C GLU A 308 -20.01 18.77 -16.05
N GLY A 309 -19.87 20.07 -16.32
CA GLY A 309 -20.30 20.71 -17.56
C GLY A 309 -19.20 20.92 -18.59
N ILE A 310 -18.01 20.32 -18.38
CA ILE A 310 -16.88 20.45 -19.30
C ILE A 310 -16.81 19.20 -20.18
N GLY A 311 -17.02 19.40 -21.48
CA GLY A 311 -16.87 18.37 -22.49
C GLY A 311 -15.41 17.94 -22.66
N LEU A 312 -15.21 16.72 -23.16
CA LEU A 312 -13.89 16.12 -23.35
C LEU A 312 -13.01 16.87 -24.38
N ASP A 313 -13.60 17.71 -25.22
CA ASP A 313 -12.98 18.50 -26.29
C ASP A 313 -12.89 20.01 -25.99
N GLU A 314 -13.38 20.49 -24.84
CA GLU A 314 -13.52 21.93 -24.55
C GLU A 314 -12.24 22.57 -23.97
N TYR A 315 -11.13 22.51 -24.71
CA TYR A 315 -9.81 23.01 -24.26
C TYR A 315 -9.81 24.49 -23.85
N GLN A 316 -10.71 25.30 -24.44
CA GLN A 316 -10.87 26.72 -24.14
C GLN A 316 -11.30 26.98 -22.67
N LYS A 317 -11.86 25.97 -21.99
CA LYS A 317 -12.25 26.05 -20.58
C LYS A 317 -11.07 25.80 -19.60
N LYS A 318 -9.81 25.87 -20.05
CA LYS A 318 -8.61 25.70 -19.21
C LYS A 318 -8.59 26.56 -17.94
N GLY A 319 -9.08 27.80 -18.02
CA GLY A 319 -9.19 28.69 -16.85
C GLY A 319 -10.20 28.20 -15.80
N LEU A 320 -11.33 27.64 -16.23
CA LEU A 320 -12.34 27.05 -15.35
C LEU A 320 -11.81 25.76 -14.72
N LEU A 321 -11.19 24.88 -15.51
CA LEU A 321 -10.53 23.66 -15.02
C LEU A 321 -9.56 24.00 -13.89
N LYS A 322 -8.62 24.91 -14.13
CA LYS A 322 -7.65 25.37 -13.13
C LYS A 322 -8.32 25.92 -11.88
N SER A 323 -9.39 26.70 -12.02
CA SER A 323 -10.09 27.32 -10.90
C SER A 323 -10.84 26.29 -10.05
N ALA A 324 -11.56 25.36 -10.68
CA ALA A 324 -12.28 24.28 -10.00
C ALA A 324 -11.30 23.32 -9.29
N THR A 325 -10.22 22.93 -9.95
CA THR A 325 -9.17 22.10 -9.33
C THR A 325 -8.52 22.82 -8.15
N ARG A 326 -8.25 24.12 -8.26
CA ARG A 326 -7.72 24.91 -7.14
C ARG A 326 -8.71 24.96 -5.97
N ALA A 327 -9.99 25.21 -6.22
CA ALA A 327 -11.01 25.20 -5.18
C ALA A 327 -11.03 23.86 -4.45
N TYR A 328 -11.01 22.74 -5.18
CA TYR A 328 -10.90 21.39 -4.63
C TYR A 328 -9.65 21.23 -3.75
N LEU A 329 -8.46 21.62 -4.21
CA LEU A 329 -7.20 21.48 -3.47
C LEU A 329 -7.14 22.38 -2.21
N THR A 330 -7.80 23.53 -2.24
CA THR A 330 -7.87 24.44 -1.09
C THR A 330 -8.93 24.07 -0.06
N HIS A 331 -9.86 23.17 -0.40
CA HIS A 331 -10.86 22.66 0.54
C HIS A 331 -10.16 21.93 1.70
N THR A 332 -10.54 22.23 2.94
CA THR A 332 -9.83 21.78 4.16
C THR A 332 -9.52 20.29 4.19
N THR A 333 -10.52 19.45 3.88
CA THR A 333 -10.35 17.99 3.85
C THR A 333 -9.32 17.54 2.81
N GLN A 334 -9.37 18.12 1.61
CA GLN A 334 -8.48 17.74 0.52
C GLN A 334 -7.07 18.27 0.76
N ARG A 335 -6.94 19.49 1.27
CA ARG A 335 -5.66 20.05 1.68
C ARG A 335 -4.97 19.19 2.74
N HIS A 336 -5.72 18.69 3.74
CA HIS A 336 -5.18 17.73 4.71
C HIS A 336 -4.75 16.43 4.04
N ARG A 337 -5.56 15.90 3.11
CA ARG A 337 -5.20 14.66 2.40
C ARG A 337 -3.94 14.81 1.55
N VAL A 338 -3.78 15.95 0.86
CA VAL A 338 -2.53 16.28 0.14
C VAL A 338 -1.37 16.38 1.13
N ARG A 339 -1.54 17.06 2.26
CA ARG A 339 -0.50 17.15 3.31
C ARG A 339 -0.02 15.78 3.78
N ASP A 340 -0.95 14.86 4.03
CA ASP A 340 -0.63 13.50 4.48
C ASP A 340 0.12 12.72 3.40
N CYS A 341 -0.22 12.94 2.13
CA CYS A 341 0.52 12.43 0.99
C CYS A 341 1.96 12.97 0.95
N ILE A 342 2.15 14.28 1.10
CA ILE A 342 3.50 14.89 1.14
C ILE A 342 4.31 14.38 2.33
N HIS A 343 3.70 14.25 3.51
CA HIS A 343 4.36 13.72 4.69
C HIS A 343 4.87 12.29 4.48
N ASN A 344 4.12 11.47 3.75
CA ASN A 344 4.58 10.15 3.34
C ASN A 344 5.72 10.27 2.31
N LEU A 345 5.50 11.00 1.20
CA LEU A 345 6.45 11.06 0.08
C LEU A 345 7.80 11.71 0.43
N ARG A 346 7.86 12.69 1.34
CA ARG A 346 9.11 13.38 1.69
C ARG A 346 10.22 12.44 2.22
N LEU A 347 9.84 11.27 2.72
CA LEU A 347 10.80 10.26 3.20
C LEU A 347 11.40 9.42 2.06
N LYS A 348 10.82 9.45 0.85
CA LYS A 348 11.32 8.73 -0.33
C LYS A 348 12.68 9.31 -0.75
N GLN A 349 13.70 8.47 -0.71
CA GLN A 349 15.09 8.85 -1.03
C GLN A 349 15.48 8.41 -2.44
N SER A 350 15.08 7.21 -2.85
CA SER A 350 15.48 6.62 -4.13
C SER A 350 14.46 5.61 -4.63
N ARG A 351 14.58 5.24 -5.91
CA ARG A 351 13.82 4.12 -6.51
C ARG A 351 13.95 2.83 -5.70
N ALA A 352 12.92 1.99 -5.80
CA ALA A 352 12.91 0.67 -5.17
C ALA A 352 14.01 -0.21 -5.77
N SER A 353 14.88 -0.76 -4.91
CA SER A 353 15.92 -1.69 -5.33
C SER A 353 15.36 -3.09 -5.55
N ALA A 354 16.08 -3.93 -6.30
CA ALA A 354 15.76 -5.35 -6.43
C ALA A 354 15.77 -6.09 -5.07
N SER A 355 16.49 -5.57 -4.07
CA SER A 355 16.59 -6.13 -2.72
C SER A 355 15.53 -5.65 -1.73
N LEU A 356 14.61 -4.75 -2.15
CA LEU A 356 13.61 -4.15 -1.26
C LEU A 356 12.81 -5.20 -0.48
N ALA A 357 12.31 -6.23 -1.16
CA ALA A 357 11.50 -7.28 -0.55
C ALA A 357 12.24 -8.00 0.58
N SER A 358 13.51 -8.34 0.37
CA SER A 358 14.37 -8.96 1.38
C SER A 358 14.60 -8.05 2.58
N ALA A 359 14.89 -6.76 2.32
CA ALA A 359 15.12 -5.77 3.37
C ALA A 359 13.87 -5.54 4.24
N VAL A 360 12.69 -5.47 3.63
CA VAL A 360 11.41 -5.33 4.36
C VAL A 360 11.13 -6.57 5.23
N ASN A 361 11.36 -7.77 4.70
CA ASN A 361 11.16 -9.00 5.46
C ASN A 361 12.13 -9.10 6.65
N GLU A 362 13.41 -8.76 6.44
CA GLU A 362 14.40 -8.75 7.52
C GLU A 362 14.02 -7.74 8.62
N TYR A 363 13.60 -6.53 8.23
CA TYR A 363 13.10 -5.52 9.17
C TYR A 363 11.90 -6.05 9.98
N ARG A 364 10.93 -6.69 9.31
CA ARG A 364 9.75 -7.27 9.96
C ARG A 364 10.12 -8.34 10.99
N ILE A 365 11.05 -9.24 10.63
CA ILE A 365 11.54 -10.29 11.53
C ILE A 365 12.18 -9.67 12.78
N ARG A 366 13.02 -8.64 12.61
CA ARG A 366 13.64 -7.92 13.72
C ARG A 366 12.61 -7.23 14.62
N VAL A 367 11.60 -6.56 14.05
CA VAL A 367 10.50 -5.95 14.83
C VAL A 367 9.72 -7.01 15.61
N GLN A 368 9.43 -8.16 15.01
CA GLN A 368 8.73 -9.25 15.69
C GLN A 368 9.55 -9.83 16.85
N MET A 369 10.86 -9.98 16.67
CA MET A 369 11.77 -10.36 17.75
C MET A 369 11.78 -9.33 18.88
N LEU A 370 11.85 -8.03 18.56
CA LEU A 370 11.77 -6.96 19.56
C LEU A 370 10.46 -6.95 20.35
N LEU A 371 9.33 -7.14 19.68
CA LEU A 371 8.04 -7.20 20.35
C LEU A 371 7.97 -8.41 21.31
N ARG A 372 8.53 -9.56 20.93
CA ARG A 372 8.66 -10.73 21.81
C ARG A 372 9.61 -10.49 22.98
N THR A 373 10.72 -9.77 22.78
CA THR A 373 11.66 -9.44 23.86
C THR A 373 11.21 -8.26 24.73
N SER A 374 10.20 -7.48 24.34
CA SER A 374 9.70 -6.32 25.10
C SER A 374 8.69 -6.67 26.20
N HIS A 375 8.14 -7.88 26.26
CA HIS A 375 7.27 -8.29 27.37
C HIS A 375 8.12 -8.47 28.64
N LYS A 376 7.89 -7.67 29.69
CA LYS A 376 8.54 -7.83 31.01
C LYS A 376 8.23 -9.23 31.56
N ALA A 377 9.17 -9.81 32.33
CA ALA A 377 8.93 -11.07 33.03
C ALA A 377 7.68 -10.93 33.90
N CYS A 378 6.76 -11.89 33.77
CA CYS A 378 5.46 -11.83 34.43
C CYS A 378 5.58 -12.32 35.88
N TRP A 379 4.90 -11.64 36.81
CA TRP A 379 4.86 -12.01 38.22
C TRP A 379 3.40 -12.20 38.65
N VAL A 380 2.99 -13.46 38.81
CA VAL A 380 1.65 -13.85 39.24
C VAL A 380 1.77 -14.69 40.51
N VAL A 381 2.20 -14.04 41.59
CA VAL A 381 2.29 -14.66 42.93
C VAL A 381 1.45 -13.82 43.89
N PRO A 382 0.39 -14.38 44.50
CA PRO A 382 -0.60 -13.61 45.26
C PRO A 382 -0.14 -13.27 46.69
N PHE A 383 1.01 -13.77 47.14
CA PHE A 383 1.48 -13.65 48.51
C PHE A 383 2.69 -12.71 48.63
N ALA A 384 2.68 -11.86 49.66
CA ALA A 384 3.84 -11.07 50.04
C ALA A 384 4.95 -11.97 50.60
N ARG A 385 6.23 -11.62 50.35
CA ARG A 385 7.37 -12.32 50.95
C ARG A 385 7.29 -12.20 52.47
N ASN A 386 7.44 -13.32 53.17
CA ASN A 386 7.53 -13.32 54.63
C ASN A 386 8.95 -12.89 55.07
N PRO A 387 9.14 -11.70 55.68
CA PRO A 387 10.46 -11.20 56.05
C PRO A 387 11.07 -11.95 57.26
N ASN A 388 10.23 -12.64 58.04
CA ASN A 388 10.63 -13.38 59.23
C ASN A 388 10.85 -14.88 58.95
N PHE A 389 10.80 -15.28 57.68
CA PHE A 389 11.08 -16.66 57.30
C PHE A 389 12.57 -16.94 57.49
N VAL A 390 12.88 -17.77 58.48
CA VAL A 390 14.24 -18.25 58.76
C VAL A 390 14.31 -19.69 58.26
N ASP A 391 15.21 -19.96 57.30
CA ASP A 391 15.51 -21.35 56.92
C ASP A 391 16.24 -22.02 58.10
N GLN A 392 15.50 -22.78 58.90
CA GLN A 392 15.93 -23.20 60.24
C GLN A 392 17.03 -24.28 60.27
N ARG A 393 17.78 -24.57 59.19
CA ARG A 393 18.92 -25.52 59.25
C ARG A 393 20.10 -25.12 58.34
N SER A 394 21.09 -24.47 58.97
CA SER A 394 22.55 -24.42 58.68
C SER A 394 23.06 -24.13 57.25
N GLN A 395 23.76 -22.99 57.10
CA GLN A 395 24.84 -22.53 56.18
C GLN A 395 25.11 -23.12 54.76
N HIS A 396 24.28 -24.02 54.24
CA HIS A 396 24.06 -24.27 52.82
C HIS A 396 22.60 -24.68 52.72
N THR A 397 21.72 -23.71 52.43
CA THR A 397 20.29 -23.92 52.61
C THR A 397 19.77 -24.95 51.61
N LYS A 398 18.85 -25.84 52.03
CA LYS A 398 18.16 -26.77 51.11
C LYS A 398 17.51 -26.02 49.94
N LEU A 399 17.15 -24.76 50.17
CA LEU A 399 16.70 -23.82 49.14
C LEU A 399 17.74 -23.54 48.05
N ASP A 400 19.03 -23.47 48.38
CA ASP A 400 20.09 -23.23 47.38
C ASP A 400 20.22 -24.45 46.46
N GLN A 401 20.15 -25.67 47.01
CA GLN A 401 20.13 -26.91 46.22
C GLN A 401 18.88 -27.02 45.35
N LEU A 402 17.70 -26.64 45.86
CA LEU A 402 16.46 -26.62 45.08
C LEU A 402 16.54 -25.60 43.93
N GLU A 403 17.11 -24.44 44.20
CA GLU A 403 17.32 -23.40 43.20
C GLU A 403 18.32 -23.86 42.12
N GLU A 404 19.47 -24.40 42.51
CA GLU A 404 20.45 -24.95 41.56
C GLU A 404 19.81 -26.03 40.69
N ASN A 405 19.04 -26.96 41.27
CA ASN A 405 18.38 -28.02 40.50
C ASN A 405 17.35 -27.49 39.48
N LEU A 406 16.63 -26.40 39.81
CA LEU A 406 15.63 -25.82 38.92
C LEU A 406 16.22 -24.98 37.79
N PHE A 407 17.35 -24.31 38.02
CA PHE A 407 17.88 -23.30 37.09
C PHE A 407 19.21 -23.69 36.42
N SER A 408 19.88 -24.77 36.85
CA SER A 408 21.15 -25.22 36.24
C SER A 408 21.01 -26.13 35.02
N GLN A 409 19.83 -26.71 34.80
CA GLN A 409 19.60 -27.69 33.74
C GLN A 409 18.99 -27.05 32.48
N HIS A 410 19.43 -27.49 31.29
CA HIS A 410 18.92 -27.03 30.00
C HIS A 410 17.58 -27.68 29.58
N HIS A 411 16.88 -28.35 30.50
CA HIS A 411 15.59 -28.99 30.25
C HIS A 411 14.58 -28.64 31.35
N PRO A 412 13.26 -28.80 31.11
CA PRO A 412 12.25 -28.61 32.14
C PRO A 412 12.50 -29.55 33.34
N THR A 413 12.47 -29.00 34.55
CA THR A 413 12.69 -29.75 35.80
C THR A 413 11.50 -29.57 36.72
N THR A 414 10.96 -30.68 37.23
CA THR A 414 9.85 -30.70 38.20
C THR A 414 10.37 -31.16 39.54
N LEU A 415 10.08 -30.41 40.61
CA LEU A 415 10.43 -30.75 41.98
C LEU A 415 9.19 -30.77 42.87
N ALA A 416 9.10 -31.73 43.79
CA ALA A 416 8.01 -31.83 44.76
C ALA A 416 8.52 -31.46 46.17
N ILE A 417 7.85 -30.49 46.81
CA ILE A 417 8.07 -30.15 48.23
C ILE A 417 6.99 -30.86 49.05
N TYR A 418 7.35 -31.92 49.77
CA TYR A 418 6.42 -32.74 50.56
C TYR A 418 6.81 -32.80 52.04
N GLY A 419 5.87 -33.21 52.90
CA GLY A 419 6.03 -33.27 54.35
C GLY A 419 4.73 -33.02 55.11
N LEU A 420 4.74 -33.21 56.42
CA LEU A 420 3.57 -33.05 57.29
C LEU A 420 2.92 -31.66 57.18
N GLY A 421 1.62 -31.58 57.49
CA GLY A 421 0.90 -30.31 57.57
C GLY A 421 1.57 -29.35 58.57
N GLY A 422 1.59 -28.05 58.25
CA GLY A 422 2.15 -27.02 59.14
C GLY A 422 3.68 -26.88 59.14
N ILE A 423 4.43 -27.74 58.44
CA ILE A 423 5.92 -27.67 58.42
C ILE A 423 6.50 -26.53 57.57
N GLY A 424 5.66 -25.71 56.94
CA GLY A 424 6.09 -24.52 56.18
C GLY A 424 6.38 -24.72 54.69
N LYS A 425 5.92 -25.81 54.06
CA LYS A 425 6.13 -26.10 52.61
C LYS A 425 5.81 -24.91 51.69
N THR A 426 4.64 -24.29 51.89
CA THR A 426 4.21 -23.13 51.12
C THR A 426 5.14 -21.92 51.31
N GLN A 427 5.73 -21.75 52.50
CA GLN A 427 6.71 -20.67 52.75
C GLN A 427 8.04 -20.93 52.03
N VAL A 428 8.47 -22.19 51.95
CA VAL A 428 9.64 -22.61 51.16
C VAL A 428 9.43 -22.32 49.67
N ALA A 429 8.29 -22.72 49.11
CA ALA A 429 7.95 -22.44 47.71
C ALA A 429 7.85 -20.93 47.41
N LEU A 430 7.31 -20.16 48.36
CA LEU A 430 7.20 -18.71 48.24
C LEU A 430 8.57 -18.02 48.28
N ASP A 431 9.46 -18.39 49.20
CA ASP A 431 10.81 -17.81 49.23
C ASP A 431 11.59 -18.14 47.95
N LEU A 432 11.46 -19.37 47.44
CA LEU A 432 12.04 -19.79 46.16
C LEU A 432 11.52 -18.93 44.98
N ALA A 433 10.22 -18.65 44.92
CA ALA A 433 9.65 -17.76 43.91
C ALA A 433 10.24 -16.34 43.98
N TYR A 434 10.41 -15.78 45.18
CA TYR A 434 11.03 -14.46 45.36
C TYR A 434 12.54 -14.46 45.03
N ARG A 435 13.28 -15.52 45.36
CA ARG A 435 14.69 -15.70 44.95
C ARG A 435 14.81 -15.77 43.43
N ALA A 436 13.93 -16.55 42.79
CA ALA A 436 13.91 -16.66 41.33
C ALA A 436 13.70 -15.30 40.65
N ARG A 437 12.76 -14.49 41.16
CA ARG A 437 12.52 -13.12 40.67
C ARG A 437 13.75 -12.21 40.82
N GLN A 438 14.51 -12.35 41.90
CA GLN A 438 15.67 -11.50 42.19
C GLN A 438 16.91 -11.90 41.35
N LYS A 439 17.19 -13.20 41.25
CA LYS A 439 18.38 -13.72 40.58
C LYS A 439 18.20 -13.91 39.07
N TYR A 440 16.98 -14.20 38.61
CA TYR A 440 16.65 -14.44 37.20
C TYR A 440 15.57 -13.44 36.72
N PRO A 441 15.91 -12.16 36.50
CA PRO A 441 14.94 -11.11 36.17
C PRO A 441 14.22 -11.29 34.83
N ALA A 442 14.73 -12.19 33.97
CA ALA A 442 14.07 -12.60 32.73
C ALA A 442 13.05 -13.74 32.91
N CYS A 443 13.04 -14.42 34.07
CA CYS A 443 12.18 -15.55 34.37
C CYS A 443 10.78 -15.09 34.83
N SER A 444 9.72 -15.59 34.19
CA SER A 444 8.35 -15.33 34.65
C SER A 444 7.97 -16.31 35.77
N VAL A 445 7.31 -15.83 36.81
CA VAL A 445 6.94 -16.66 37.97
C VAL A 445 5.43 -16.66 38.14
N PHE A 446 4.85 -17.86 38.16
CA PHE A 446 3.42 -18.08 38.25
C PHE A 446 3.07 -18.95 39.46
N TRP A 447 1.93 -18.68 40.08
CA TRP A 447 1.43 -19.40 41.23
C TRP A 447 0.01 -19.90 40.98
N ILE A 448 -0.21 -21.19 41.19
CA ILE A 448 -1.51 -21.86 41.09
C ILE A 448 -1.84 -22.51 42.43
N SER A 449 -3.05 -22.25 42.93
CA SER A 449 -3.63 -22.99 44.06
C SER A 449 -4.43 -24.15 43.50
N ALA A 450 -4.04 -25.38 43.82
CA ALA A 450 -4.67 -26.61 43.37
C ALA A 450 -5.69 -27.15 44.41
N ASP A 451 -6.32 -26.25 45.17
CA ASP A 451 -7.32 -26.61 46.18
C ASP A 451 -8.54 -27.33 45.56
N ASN A 452 -8.88 -26.99 44.31
CA ASN A 452 -9.89 -27.67 43.51
C ASN A 452 -9.73 -27.34 42.01
N ALA A 453 -10.46 -28.05 41.14
CA ALA A 453 -10.38 -27.84 39.69
C ALA A 453 -10.77 -26.40 39.26
N GLU A 454 -11.68 -25.73 39.97
CA GLU A 454 -12.10 -24.37 39.63
C GLU A 454 -10.98 -23.35 39.90
N SER A 455 -10.27 -23.47 41.02
CA SER A 455 -9.13 -22.58 41.35
C SER A 455 -7.99 -22.71 40.35
N VAL A 456 -7.75 -23.93 39.84
CA VAL A 456 -6.77 -24.19 38.77
C VAL A 456 -7.19 -23.51 37.45
N GLN A 457 -8.45 -23.67 37.05
CA GLN A 457 -8.96 -23.04 35.82
C GLN A 457 -8.91 -21.51 35.89
N GLN A 458 -9.29 -20.92 37.02
CA GLN A 458 -9.21 -19.48 37.24
C GLN A 458 -7.75 -18.98 37.19
N ALA A 459 -6.81 -19.72 37.77
CA ALA A 459 -5.39 -19.38 37.72
C ALA A 459 -4.84 -19.42 36.29
N PHE A 460 -5.18 -20.44 35.49
CA PHE A 460 -4.80 -20.49 34.07
C PHE A 460 -5.38 -19.34 33.27
N ALA A 461 -6.62 -18.94 33.53
CA ALA A 461 -7.24 -17.77 32.88
C ALA A 461 -6.51 -16.48 33.23
N ASN A 462 -6.20 -16.26 34.50
CA ASN A 462 -5.46 -15.08 34.95
C ASN A 462 -4.05 -15.02 34.32
N ILE A 463 -3.30 -16.12 34.36
CA ILE A 463 -1.96 -16.20 33.75
C ILE A 463 -2.03 -15.92 32.24
N SER A 464 -3.02 -16.49 31.54
CA SER A 464 -3.19 -16.28 30.11
C SER A 464 -3.49 -14.82 29.76
N LEU A 465 -4.26 -14.11 30.61
CA LEU A 465 -4.51 -12.69 30.44
C LEU A 465 -3.25 -11.85 30.67
N GLN A 466 -2.45 -12.18 31.68
CA GLN A 466 -1.21 -11.47 32.01
C GLN A 466 -0.11 -11.67 30.95
N LEU A 467 -0.11 -12.82 30.26
CA LEU A 467 0.78 -13.12 29.14
C LEU A 467 0.22 -12.64 27.79
N ASP A 468 -0.97 -12.04 27.77
CA ASP A 468 -1.72 -11.64 26.57
C ASP A 468 -1.82 -12.77 25.52
N VAL A 469 -2.09 -14.00 25.99
CA VAL A 469 -2.19 -15.19 25.14
C VAL A 469 -3.33 -14.98 24.12
N PRO A 470 -3.03 -15.05 22.81
CA PRO A 470 -4.04 -14.85 21.77
C PRO A 470 -5.23 -15.78 21.95
N ARG A 471 -6.46 -15.25 21.82
CA ARG A 471 -7.75 -15.96 21.94
C ARG A 471 -8.14 -16.41 23.36
N ALA A 472 -7.29 -16.26 24.38
CA ALA A 472 -7.66 -16.59 25.77
C ALA A 472 -8.80 -15.73 26.33
N LYS A 473 -8.95 -14.49 25.85
CA LYS A 473 -10.06 -13.57 26.23
C LYS A 473 -11.45 -14.03 25.76
N TYR A 474 -11.54 -14.91 24.76
CA TYR A 474 -12.81 -15.25 24.09
C TYR A 474 -13.18 -16.74 24.17
N ASN A 475 -12.29 -17.62 24.64
CA ASN A 475 -12.51 -19.07 24.67
C ASN A 475 -12.12 -19.67 26.04
N GLN A 476 -13.04 -19.59 27.01
CA GLN A 476 -12.81 -20.04 28.39
C GLN A 476 -12.69 -21.57 28.51
N THR A 477 -13.25 -22.35 27.58
CA THR A 477 -13.30 -23.82 27.63
C THR A 477 -12.00 -24.53 27.29
N ASN A 478 -10.98 -23.83 26.74
CA ASN A 478 -9.70 -24.43 26.33
C ASN A 478 -8.45 -23.66 26.82
N VAL A 479 -8.59 -22.81 27.84
CA VAL A 479 -7.53 -21.90 28.32
C VAL A 479 -6.26 -22.65 28.72
N ALA A 480 -6.36 -23.79 29.40
CA ALA A 480 -5.20 -24.58 29.83
C ALA A 480 -4.32 -25.04 28.66
N LYS A 481 -4.95 -25.52 27.56
CA LYS A 481 -4.24 -25.96 26.35
C LYS A 481 -3.59 -24.80 25.61
N LEU A 482 -4.25 -23.64 25.56
CA LEU A 482 -3.70 -22.44 24.94
C LEU A 482 -2.49 -21.91 25.73
N LEU A 483 -2.57 -21.91 27.06
CA LEU A 483 -1.46 -21.53 27.92
C LEU A 483 -0.30 -22.52 27.80
N GLN A 484 -0.57 -23.82 27.83
CA GLN A 484 0.45 -24.86 27.65
C GLN A 484 1.16 -24.71 26.29
N HIS A 485 0.39 -24.53 25.21
CA HIS A 485 0.97 -24.30 23.89
C HIS A 485 1.86 -23.06 23.87
N HIS A 486 1.39 -21.95 24.45
CA HIS A 486 2.16 -20.72 24.56
C HIS A 486 3.47 -20.91 25.34
N LEU A 487 3.43 -21.56 26.50
CA LEU A 487 4.60 -21.81 27.34
C LEU A 487 5.63 -22.77 26.71
N ASN A 488 5.20 -23.60 25.75
CA ASN A 488 6.05 -24.55 25.01
C ASN A 488 6.63 -23.99 23.70
N GLN A 489 6.28 -22.77 23.27
CA GLN A 489 6.82 -22.19 22.03
C GLN A 489 8.30 -21.85 22.16
N GLU A 490 9.09 -22.18 21.12
CA GLU A 490 10.49 -21.75 21.02
C GLU A 490 10.58 -20.21 21.05
N GLY A 491 11.39 -19.68 21.97
CA GLY A 491 11.52 -18.25 22.23
C GLY A 491 10.67 -17.72 23.39
N THR A 492 9.87 -18.56 24.04
CA THR A 492 9.26 -18.22 25.33
C THR A 492 10.36 -18.10 26.39
N ARG A 493 10.28 -17.06 27.22
CA ARG A 493 11.23 -16.85 28.31
C ARG A 493 11.17 -17.99 29.31
N GLN A 494 12.25 -18.21 30.05
CA GLN A 494 12.24 -19.12 31.21
C GLN A 494 11.06 -18.77 32.13
N TRP A 495 10.45 -19.81 32.70
CA TRP A 495 9.36 -19.63 33.64
C TRP A 495 9.43 -20.63 34.79
N LEU A 496 8.92 -20.21 35.94
CA LEU A 496 8.73 -21.03 37.13
C LEU A 496 7.24 -21.09 37.44
N LEU A 497 6.68 -22.30 37.50
CA LEU A 497 5.29 -22.54 37.90
C LEU A 497 5.27 -23.21 39.27
N VAL A 498 4.68 -22.55 40.26
CA VAL A 498 4.44 -23.13 41.58
C VAL A 498 2.99 -23.61 41.64
N VAL A 499 2.81 -24.91 41.85
CA VAL A 499 1.50 -25.51 42.12
C VAL A 499 1.46 -25.87 43.61
N ASN A 500 0.60 -25.18 44.36
CA ASN A 500 0.48 -25.33 45.81
C ASN A 500 -0.82 -26.06 46.18
N ASN A 501 -0.83 -26.79 47.30
CA ASN A 501 -1.97 -27.58 47.80
C ASN A 501 -2.45 -28.68 46.83
N VAL A 502 -1.49 -29.41 46.23
CA VAL A 502 -1.80 -30.61 45.42
C VAL A 502 -2.05 -31.79 46.36
N ASP A 503 -3.26 -31.89 46.90
CA ASP A 503 -3.69 -33.01 47.74
C ASP A 503 -4.28 -34.18 46.92
N ASP A 504 -4.75 -33.89 45.70
CA ASP A 504 -5.22 -34.84 44.70
C ASP A 504 -4.39 -34.69 43.42
N VAL A 505 -3.86 -35.80 42.91
CA VAL A 505 -2.99 -35.83 41.72
C VAL A 505 -3.81 -35.88 40.42
N GLU A 506 -5.12 -36.14 40.50
CA GLU A 506 -6.03 -36.12 39.35
C GLU A 506 -6.51 -34.71 38.96
N ILE A 507 -6.27 -33.70 39.83
CA ILE A 507 -6.53 -32.26 39.60
C ILE A 507 -5.33 -31.60 38.92
#